data_AF-A0A839N2Z1-F1
#
_entry.id   AF-A0A839N2Z1-F1
#
_cell.length_a   1.000
_cell.length_b   1.000
_cell.length_c   1.000
_cell.angle_alpha   90.00
_cell.angle_beta   90.00
_cell.angle_gamma   90.00
#
_symmetry.space_group_name_H-M   'P 1'
#
loop_
_entity.id
_entity.type
_entity.pdbx_description
1 polymer ?
#
loop_
_entity_poly.entity_id
_entity_poly.type
_entity_poly.pdbx_seq_one_letter_code
_entity_poly.pdbx_strand_id
1 'polypeptide(L)'
;MTRHQHARGVRIGFAEAPSHVREWVPRARDAAPIFTDGWRLLAERLDQVDPWWVERHDELAGYAARAVGLIDGDALLHWDVRADNLIFGEHRDVLIDWGQVRRGAPWMDHAILAMDCVLSGSEVSALEFFRTDPALADRDPADLVSLMASAAMTFAARSADAAPPGLPTMPALRARWAENLRHELDRLL
;
A
#
# COMPACT_ATOMS: atom_id res chain seq x y z
N MET A 1 -30.09 -14.56 7.09
CA MET A 1 -28.97 -13.60 7.21
C MET A 1 -29.11 -12.62 6.06
N THR A 2 -29.70 -11.47 6.33
CA THR A 2 -29.81 -10.36 5.39
C THR A 2 -28.39 -9.95 5.01
N ARG A 3 -28.06 -9.92 3.71
CA ARG A 3 -26.78 -9.38 3.23
C ARG A 3 -26.68 -7.96 3.78
N HIS A 4 -25.77 -7.73 4.71
CA HIS A 4 -25.36 -6.38 5.06
C HIS A 4 -24.95 -5.73 3.74
N GLN A 5 -25.67 -4.68 3.33
CA GLN A 5 -25.11 -3.76 2.34
C GLN A 5 -24.00 -3.02 3.08
N HIS A 6 -22.84 -3.66 3.20
CA HIS A 6 -21.63 -3.04 3.71
C HIS A 6 -21.43 -1.73 2.94
N ALA A 7 -21.04 -0.69 3.68
CA ALA A 7 -21.22 0.70 3.31
C ALA A 7 -20.89 0.97 1.83
N ARG A 8 -21.83 1.55 1.07
CA ARG A 8 -21.47 2.31 -0.13
C ARG A 8 -20.78 3.59 0.35
N GLY A 9 -19.48 3.52 0.59
CA GLY A 9 -18.65 4.69 0.86
C GLY A 9 -18.80 5.68 -0.29
N VAL A 10 -19.17 6.91 0.01
CA VAL A 10 -19.12 7.99 -0.98
C VAL A 10 -17.66 8.43 -1.05
N ARG A 11 -16.95 8.00 -2.09
CA ARG A 11 -15.64 8.58 -2.41
C ARG A 11 -15.87 10.03 -2.83
N ILE A 12 -15.25 10.96 -2.12
CA ILE A 12 -15.27 12.37 -2.49
C ILE A 12 -14.03 12.71 -3.32
N GLY A 13 -14.22 13.55 -4.34
CA GLY A 13 -13.10 14.18 -5.01
C GLY A 13 -12.34 15.11 -4.05
N PHE A 14 -11.04 15.28 -4.28
CA PHE A 14 -10.23 16.19 -3.46
C PHE A 14 -10.80 17.61 -3.46
N ALA A 15 -11.39 18.07 -4.57
CA ALA A 15 -12.01 19.39 -4.68
C ALA A 15 -13.23 19.59 -3.75
N GLU A 16 -13.89 18.50 -3.36
CA GLU A 16 -15.06 18.51 -2.47
C GLU A 16 -14.67 18.48 -0.99
N ALA A 17 -13.39 18.22 -0.68
CA ALA A 17 -12.92 18.20 0.69
C ALA A 17 -13.00 19.62 1.32
N PRO A 18 -13.22 19.71 2.66
CA PRO A 18 -13.20 20.97 3.38
C PRO A 18 -11.92 21.77 3.08
N SER A 19 -12.01 23.11 2.99
CA SER A 19 -10.86 23.95 2.64
C SER A 19 -9.66 23.72 3.54
N HIS A 20 -9.90 23.64 4.85
CA HIS A 20 -8.86 23.38 5.84
C HIS A 20 -8.18 22.02 5.66
N VAL A 21 -8.81 21.03 5.00
CA VAL A 21 -8.16 19.77 4.62
C VAL A 21 -7.30 19.97 3.37
N ARG A 22 -7.84 20.66 2.36
CA ARG A 22 -7.14 20.89 1.08
C ARG A 22 -5.85 21.72 1.22
N GLU A 23 -5.70 22.46 2.31
CA GLU A 23 -4.52 23.30 2.60
C GLU A 23 -3.25 22.49 2.94
N TRP A 24 -3.37 21.29 3.49
CA TRP A 24 -2.22 20.52 3.97
C TRP A 24 -2.10 19.10 3.42
N VAL A 25 -3.14 18.56 2.79
CA VAL A 25 -3.09 17.22 2.21
C VAL A 25 -2.11 17.18 1.04
N PRO A 26 -1.00 16.43 1.14
CA PRO A 26 -0.03 16.37 0.06
C PRO A 26 -0.50 15.42 -1.05
N ARG A 27 0.04 15.61 -2.26
CA ARG A 27 -0.13 14.64 -3.34
C ARG A 27 0.64 13.36 -3.02
N ALA A 28 0.03 12.22 -3.29
CA ALA A 28 0.65 10.91 -3.15
C ALA A 28 1.99 10.82 -3.88
N ARG A 29 2.04 11.29 -5.13
CA ARG A 29 3.25 11.27 -5.96
C ARG A 29 4.43 12.08 -5.42
N ASP A 30 4.17 13.01 -4.50
CA ASP A 30 5.18 13.90 -3.90
C ASP A 30 5.56 13.47 -2.47
N ALA A 31 4.71 12.67 -1.82
CA ALA A 31 4.80 12.40 -0.37
C ALA A 31 4.57 10.92 0.00
N ALA A 32 4.79 9.99 -0.95
CA ALA A 32 4.75 8.55 -0.71
C ALA A 32 6.01 7.84 -1.21
N PRO A 33 7.17 8.01 -0.52
CA PRO A 33 8.43 7.37 -0.89
C PRO A 33 8.34 5.88 -1.19
N ILE A 34 7.46 5.16 -0.48
CA ILE A 34 7.22 3.72 -0.67
C ILE A 34 6.78 3.34 -2.10
N PHE A 35 6.16 4.25 -2.85
CA PHE A 35 5.69 4.03 -4.22
C PHE A 35 6.39 4.93 -5.26
N THR A 36 7.33 5.80 -4.84
CA THR A 36 8.01 6.72 -5.75
C THR A 36 9.45 6.31 -6.01
N ASP A 37 10.26 6.26 -4.96
CA ASP A 37 11.72 6.17 -5.05
C ASP A 37 12.37 5.35 -3.93
N GLY A 38 11.64 5.02 -2.88
CA GLY A 38 12.13 4.22 -1.75
C GLY A 38 12.66 2.85 -2.15
N TRP A 39 12.12 2.27 -3.22
CA TRP A 39 12.58 1.00 -3.78
C TRP A 39 14.01 1.08 -4.34
N ARG A 40 14.47 2.27 -4.79
CA ARG A 40 15.81 2.47 -5.34
C ARG A 40 16.91 2.29 -4.28
N LEU A 41 16.57 2.50 -3.00
CA LEU A 41 17.51 2.34 -1.88
C LEU A 41 18.04 0.90 -1.78
N LEU A 42 17.28 -0.08 -2.28
CA LEU A 42 17.70 -1.48 -2.19
C LEU A 42 19.01 -1.75 -2.95
N ALA A 43 19.23 -1.08 -4.08
CA ALA A 43 20.47 -1.22 -4.87
C ALA A 43 21.73 -0.84 -4.07
N GLU A 44 21.60 0.08 -3.12
CA GLU A 44 22.70 0.54 -2.25
C GLU A 44 22.92 -0.36 -1.03
N ARG A 45 22.05 -1.36 -0.82
CA ARG A 45 22.01 -2.21 0.38
C ARG A 45 21.92 -3.70 0.07
N LEU A 46 22.27 -4.11 -1.15
CA LEU A 46 22.22 -5.50 -1.58
C LEU A 46 23.10 -6.43 -0.73
N ASP A 47 24.14 -5.89 -0.09
CA ASP A 47 25.03 -6.60 0.84
C ASP A 47 24.42 -6.84 2.24
N GLN A 48 23.27 -6.23 2.53
CA GLN A 48 22.60 -6.25 3.84
C GLN A 48 21.28 -7.04 3.84
N VAL A 49 20.90 -7.61 2.71
CA VAL A 49 19.63 -8.31 2.52
C VAL A 49 19.84 -9.76 2.11
N ASP A 50 18.78 -10.57 2.21
CA ASP A 50 18.78 -11.95 1.74
C ASP A 50 19.15 -12.06 0.24
N PRO A 51 19.92 -13.06 -0.20
CA PRO A 51 20.31 -13.24 -1.61
C PRO A 51 19.17 -13.23 -2.62
N TRP A 52 17.96 -13.62 -2.22
CA TRP A 52 16.79 -13.57 -3.11
C TRP A 52 16.54 -12.14 -3.64
N TRP A 53 16.74 -11.11 -2.81
CA TRP A 53 16.57 -9.71 -3.22
C TRP A 53 17.62 -9.28 -4.24
N VAL A 54 18.83 -9.85 -4.16
CA VAL A 54 19.91 -9.59 -5.12
C VAL A 54 19.57 -10.21 -6.47
N GLU A 55 19.15 -11.47 -6.47
CA GLU A 55 18.84 -12.22 -7.70
C GLU A 55 17.62 -11.64 -8.45
N ARG A 56 16.63 -11.10 -7.72
CA ARG A 56 15.39 -10.55 -8.30
C ARG A 56 15.38 -9.03 -8.42
N HIS A 57 16.46 -8.34 -8.05
CA HIS A 57 16.49 -6.87 -7.97
C HIS A 57 16.01 -6.19 -9.26
N ASP A 58 16.63 -6.51 -10.40
CA ASP A 58 16.37 -5.81 -11.65
C ASP A 58 14.97 -6.07 -12.20
N GLU A 59 14.47 -7.30 -12.02
CA GLU A 59 13.09 -7.66 -12.37
C GLU A 59 12.09 -6.84 -11.54
N LEU A 60 12.23 -6.85 -10.22
CA LEU A 60 11.34 -6.12 -9.32
C LEU A 60 11.42 -4.60 -9.51
N ALA A 61 12.62 -4.07 -9.80
CA ALA A 61 12.82 -2.67 -10.13
C ALA A 61 12.03 -2.26 -11.39
N GLY A 62 11.96 -3.15 -12.39
CA GLY A 62 11.14 -2.95 -13.60
C GLY A 62 9.65 -2.76 -13.30
N TYR A 63 9.11 -3.54 -12.37
CA TYR A 63 7.73 -3.39 -11.89
C TYR A 63 7.58 -2.13 -11.01
N ALA A 64 8.45 -1.95 -10.02
CA ALA A 64 8.40 -0.84 -9.06
C ALA A 64 8.49 0.54 -9.73
N ALA A 65 9.22 0.66 -10.83
CA ALA A 65 9.35 1.91 -11.59
C ALA A 65 8.00 2.47 -12.10
N ARG A 66 6.98 1.62 -12.28
CA ARG A 66 5.64 2.03 -12.70
C ARG A 66 4.82 2.66 -11.56
N ALA A 67 5.12 2.33 -10.30
CA ALA A 67 4.27 2.65 -9.16
C ALA A 67 3.94 4.14 -9.04
N VAL A 68 4.90 5.04 -9.27
CA VAL A 68 4.69 6.49 -9.19
C VAL A 68 3.60 7.00 -10.13
N GLY A 69 3.44 6.40 -11.32
CA GLY A 69 2.41 6.77 -12.27
C GLY A 69 1.02 6.27 -11.87
N LEU A 70 0.97 5.20 -11.08
CA LEU A 70 -0.27 4.54 -10.68
C LEU A 70 -0.96 5.19 -9.48
N ILE A 71 -0.21 5.95 -8.68
CA ILE A 71 -0.72 6.57 -7.44
C ILE A 71 -1.21 8.02 -7.60
N ASP A 72 -0.96 8.66 -8.74
CA ASP A 72 -1.35 10.05 -8.96
C ASP A 72 -2.83 10.19 -9.31
N GLY A 73 -3.45 11.28 -8.86
CA GLY A 73 -4.87 11.54 -9.08
C GLY A 73 -5.42 12.62 -8.16
N ASP A 74 -6.73 12.78 -8.21
CA ASP A 74 -7.45 13.88 -7.57
C ASP A 74 -8.53 13.43 -6.58
N ALA A 75 -8.47 12.19 -6.08
CA ALA A 75 -9.33 11.74 -4.99
C ALA A 75 -8.72 12.08 -3.63
N LEU A 76 -9.56 12.33 -2.62
CA LEU A 76 -9.12 12.32 -1.22
C LEU A 76 -9.03 10.86 -0.76
N LEU A 77 -7.85 10.46 -0.27
CA LEU A 77 -7.53 9.10 0.11
C LEU A 77 -7.23 9.01 1.59
N HIS A 78 -7.70 7.95 2.24
CA HIS A 78 -7.33 7.65 3.62
C HIS A 78 -5.83 7.32 3.73
N TRP A 79 -5.30 6.58 2.74
CA TRP A 79 -3.88 6.21 2.58
C TRP A 79 -3.28 5.28 3.64
N ASP A 80 -4.05 4.94 4.67
CA ASP A 80 -3.69 3.94 5.69
C ASP A 80 -4.89 3.02 5.98
N VAL A 81 -5.56 2.56 4.92
CA VAL A 81 -6.72 1.66 5.06
C VAL A 81 -6.21 0.28 5.46
N ARG A 82 -6.58 -0.12 6.67
CA ARG A 82 -6.21 -1.39 7.29
C ARG A 82 -7.40 -1.95 8.05
N ALA A 83 -7.40 -3.25 8.29
CA ALA A 83 -8.48 -3.91 9.01
C ALA A 83 -8.74 -3.32 10.42
N ASP A 84 -7.70 -2.84 11.11
CA ASP A 84 -7.79 -2.21 12.44
C ASP A 84 -8.29 -0.75 12.41
N ASN A 85 -8.28 -0.11 11.24
CA ASN A 85 -8.82 1.24 11.02
C ASN A 85 -10.29 1.23 10.56
N LEU A 86 -10.94 0.06 10.52
CA LEU A 86 -12.33 -0.13 10.10
C LEU A 86 -13.21 -0.51 11.29
N ILE A 87 -14.22 0.31 11.57
CA ILE A 87 -15.26 0.01 12.55
C ILE A 87 -16.54 -0.37 11.81
N PHE A 88 -16.97 -1.62 11.96
CA PHE A 88 -18.26 -2.08 11.43
C PHE A 88 -19.40 -1.66 12.35
N GLY A 89 -20.36 -0.92 11.81
CA GLY A 89 -21.53 -0.45 12.55
C GLY A 89 -22.83 -1.07 12.03
N GLU A 90 -23.91 -0.91 12.79
CA GLU A 90 -25.23 -1.46 12.42
C GLU A 90 -25.78 -0.84 11.12
N HIS A 91 -25.49 0.45 10.88
CA HIS A 91 -26.02 1.21 9.75
C HIS A 91 -24.95 1.74 8.79
N ARG A 92 -23.72 1.89 9.27
CA ARG A 92 -22.59 2.37 8.47
C ARG A 92 -21.28 1.86 9.06
N ASP A 93 -20.33 1.64 8.18
CA ASP A 93 -18.94 1.39 8.53
C ASP A 93 -18.19 2.73 8.62
N VAL A 94 -17.18 2.81 9.48
CA VAL A 94 -16.41 4.04 9.73
C VAL A 94 -14.93 3.75 9.59
N LEU A 95 -14.26 4.58 8.78
CA LEU A 95 -12.80 4.66 8.72
C LEU A 95 -12.29 5.67 9.75
N ILE A 96 -11.36 5.23 10.58
CA ILE A 96 -10.67 6.05 11.58
C ILE A 96 -9.19 6.19 11.24
N ASP A 97 -8.49 7.09 11.93
CA ASP A 97 -7.06 7.36 11.76
C ASP A 97 -6.66 7.91 10.38
N TRP A 98 -7.14 9.12 10.09
CA TRP A 98 -6.83 9.86 8.87
C TRP A 98 -5.43 10.51 8.87
N GLY A 99 -4.52 10.05 9.74
CA GLY A 99 -3.20 10.67 9.92
C GLY A 99 -2.30 10.62 8.67
N GLN A 100 -2.59 9.74 7.72
CA GLN A 100 -1.82 9.56 6.49
C GLN A 100 -2.46 10.12 5.22
N VAL A 101 -3.59 10.82 5.31
CA VAL A 101 -4.39 11.28 4.16
C VAL A 101 -3.54 11.85 3.00
N ARG A 102 -3.95 11.51 1.77
CA ARG A 102 -3.30 11.96 0.53
C ARG A 102 -4.32 12.40 -0.52
N ARG A 103 -3.83 13.19 -1.48
CA ARG A 103 -4.48 13.38 -2.78
C ARG A 103 -3.87 12.41 -3.79
N GLY A 104 -4.67 11.54 -4.41
CA GLY A 104 -4.13 10.55 -5.35
C GLY A 104 -5.16 9.79 -6.16
N ALA A 105 -4.72 8.67 -6.73
CA ALA A 105 -5.53 7.82 -7.58
C ALA A 105 -6.67 7.16 -6.78
N PRO A 106 -7.92 7.19 -7.27
CA PRO A 106 -9.09 6.79 -6.49
C PRO A 106 -9.06 5.32 -6.04
N TRP A 107 -8.37 4.45 -6.77
CA TRP A 107 -8.30 3.01 -6.47
C TRP A 107 -7.33 2.68 -5.33
N MET A 108 -6.51 3.63 -4.89
CA MET A 108 -5.36 3.32 -4.05
C MET A 108 -5.74 2.81 -2.65
N ASP A 109 -6.80 3.33 -2.03
CA ASP A 109 -7.25 2.84 -0.71
C ASP A 109 -7.65 1.35 -0.77
N HIS A 110 -8.19 0.88 -1.89
CA HIS A 110 -8.49 -0.54 -2.10
C HIS A 110 -7.23 -1.36 -2.38
N ALA A 111 -6.27 -0.81 -3.12
CA ALA A 111 -4.98 -1.46 -3.33
C ALA A 111 -4.16 -1.60 -2.04
N ILE A 112 -4.20 -0.59 -1.17
CA ILE A 112 -3.58 -0.62 0.16
C ILE A 112 -4.24 -1.69 1.02
N LEU A 113 -5.57 -1.79 1.02
CA LEU A 113 -6.28 -2.84 1.74
C LEU A 113 -5.96 -4.25 1.19
N ALA A 114 -5.82 -4.39 -0.13
CA ALA A 114 -5.36 -5.64 -0.75
C ALA A 114 -3.94 -6.00 -0.27
N MET A 115 -3.02 -5.04 -0.24
CA MET A 115 -1.66 -5.24 0.29
C MET A 115 -1.67 -5.55 1.79
N ASP A 116 -2.55 -4.90 2.58
CA ASP A 116 -2.70 -5.15 4.02
C ASP A 116 -3.03 -6.61 4.32
N CYS A 117 -3.78 -7.30 3.45
CA CYS A 117 -4.02 -8.73 3.57
C CYS A 117 -2.70 -9.53 3.59
N VAL A 118 -1.72 -9.18 2.76
CA VAL A 118 -0.40 -9.81 2.75
C VAL A 118 0.44 -9.35 3.95
N LEU A 119 0.43 -8.05 4.26
CA LEU A 119 1.23 -7.48 5.35
C LEU A 119 0.81 -7.99 6.73
N SER A 120 -0.49 -8.24 6.93
CA SER A 120 -1.08 -8.78 8.17
C SER A 120 -1.01 -10.31 8.27
N GLY A 121 -0.70 -11.01 7.16
CA GLY A 121 -0.69 -12.48 7.11
C GLY A 121 -2.10 -13.09 7.03
N SER A 122 -3.04 -12.40 6.38
CA SER A 122 -4.37 -12.91 6.07
C SER A 122 -4.31 -14.20 5.23
N GLU A 123 -5.35 -15.02 5.35
CA GLU A 123 -5.56 -16.17 4.45
C GLU A 123 -5.96 -15.73 3.04
N VAL A 124 -6.56 -14.54 2.91
CA VAL A 124 -6.92 -13.94 1.62
C VAL A 124 -5.67 -13.31 1.02
N SER A 125 -5.31 -13.74 -0.20
CA SER A 125 -4.19 -13.13 -0.95
C SER A 125 -4.53 -11.71 -1.44
N ALA A 126 -3.52 -10.89 -1.70
CA ALA A 126 -3.75 -9.55 -2.24
C ALA A 126 -4.48 -9.62 -3.59
N LEU A 127 -4.12 -10.60 -4.41
CA LEU A 127 -4.73 -10.77 -5.73
C LEU A 127 -6.15 -11.33 -5.67
N GLU A 128 -6.47 -12.19 -4.70
CA GLU A 128 -7.85 -12.64 -4.47
C GLU A 128 -8.74 -11.49 -4.03
N PHE A 129 -8.27 -10.67 -3.09
CA PHE A 129 -8.96 -9.44 -2.70
C PHE A 129 -9.17 -8.53 -3.92
N PHE A 130 -8.10 -8.25 -4.67
CA PHE A 130 -8.14 -7.37 -5.83
C PHE A 130 -9.16 -7.81 -6.87
N ARG A 131 -9.25 -9.12 -7.15
CA ARG A 131 -10.19 -9.68 -8.14
C ARG A 131 -11.64 -9.66 -7.67
N THR A 132 -11.88 -9.64 -6.37
CA THR A 132 -13.23 -9.71 -5.79
C THR A 132 -13.80 -8.33 -5.46
N ASP A 133 -12.94 -7.31 -5.33
CA ASP A 133 -13.34 -5.94 -5.07
C ASP A 133 -13.94 -5.26 -6.33
N PRO A 134 -15.22 -4.86 -6.32
CA PRO A 134 -15.86 -4.19 -7.45
C PRO A 134 -15.20 -2.85 -7.83
N ALA A 135 -14.53 -2.17 -6.90
CA ALA A 135 -13.83 -0.92 -7.18
C ALA A 135 -12.55 -1.12 -8.01
N LEU A 136 -12.08 -2.37 -8.13
CA LEU A 136 -10.87 -2.77 -8.83
C LEU A 136 -11.16 -3.60 -10.09
N ALA A 137 -12.43 -3.87 -10.41
CA ALA A 137 -12.83 -4.76 -11.50
C ALA A 137 -12.25 -4.41 -12.88
N ASP A 138 -12.12 -3.11 -13.18
CA ASP A 138 -11.58 -2.62 -14.46
C ASP A 138 -10.07 -2.34 -14.42
N ARG A 139 -9.37 -2.79 -13.37
CA ARG A 139 -7.92 -2.59 -13.21
C ARG A 139 -7.13 -3.84 -13.54
N ASP A 140 -5.97 -3.61 -14.15
CA ASP A 140 -5.03 -4.67 -14.45
C ASP A 140 -4.36 -5.12 -13.14
N PRO A 141 -4.43 -6.40 -12.76
CA PRO A 141 -3.70 -6.93 -11.62
C PRO A 141 -2.19 -6.64 -11.63
N ALA A 142 -1.58 -6.44 -12.81
CA ALA A 142 -0.18 -6.06 -12.93
C ALA A 142 0.14 -4.70 -12.29
N ASP A 143 -0.86 -3.81 -12.14
CA ASP A 143 -0.70 -2.55 -11.43
C ASP A 143 -0.54 -2.79 -9.92
N LEU A 144 -1.28 -3.74 -9.34
CA LEU A 144 -1.08 -4.15 -7.94
C LEU A 144 0.30 -4.77 -7.73
N VAL A 145 0.74 -5.62 -8.66
CA VAL A 145 2.09 -6.21 -8.61
C VAL A 145 3.17 -5.12 -8.61
N SER A 146 2.99 -4.06 -9.40
CA SER A 146 3.91 -2.91 -9.43
C SER A 146 3.98 -2.17 -8.09
N LEU A 147 2.83 -1.99 -7.42
CA LEU A 147 2.79 -1.40 -6.07
C LEU A 147 3.46 -2.31 -5.03
N MET A 148 3.16 -3.61 -5.06
CA MET A 148 3.74 -4.60 -4.14
C MET A 148 5.26 -4.68 -4.31
N ALA A 149 5.77 -4.72 -5.54
CA ALA A 149 7.21 -4.71 -5.80
C ALA A 149 7.89 -3.47 -5.20
N SER A 150 7.31 -2.27 -5.42
CA SER A 150 7.84 -1.03 -4.85
C SER A 150 7.84 -1.03 -3.31
N ALA A 151 6.75 -1.49 -2.69
CA ALA A 151 6.65 -1.58 -1.24
C ALA A 151 7.63 -2.61 -0.66
N ALA A 152 7.71 -3.79 -1.27
CA ALA A 152 8.57 -4.89 -0.85
C ALA A 152 10.05 -4.48 -0.86
N MET A 153 10.51 -3.89 -1.97
CA MET A 153 11.89 -3.40 -2.10
C MET A 153 12.19 -2.28 -1.11
N THR A 154 11.23 -1.36 -0.89
CA THR A 154 11.39 -0.29 0.11
C THR A 154 11.53 -0.86 1.52
N PHE A 155 10.70 -1.83 1.89
CA PHE A 155 10.75 -2.47 3.20
C PHE A 155 12.02 -3.30 3.40
N ALA A 156 12.44 -4.05 2.38
CA ALA A 156 13.70 -4.80 2.40
C ALA A 156 14.87 -3.86 2.68
N ALA A 157 14.99 -2.77 1.90
CA ALA A 157 16.05 -1.79 2.06
C ALA A 157 16.03 -1.14 3.45
N ARG A 158 14.85 -0.74 3.95
CA ARG A 158 14.70 -0.04 5.24
C ARG A 158 14.64 -0.96 6.45
N SER A 159 14.67 -2.27 6.26
CA SER A 159 14.75 -3.23 7.37
C SER A 159 16.12 -3.20 8.07
N ALA A 160 17.16 -2.75 7.36
CA ALA A 160 18.50 -2.54 7.89
C ALA A 160 18.69 -1.20 8.62
N ASP A 161 17.69 -0.31 8.61
CA ASP A 161 17.79 0.96 9.33
C ASP A 161 17.87 0.74 10.85
N ALA A 162 18.57 1.65 11.53
CA ALA A 162 18.46 1.77 12.97
C ALA A 162 17.00 2.02 13.39
N ALA A 163 16.58 1.41 14.50
CA ALA A 163 15.24 1.61 15.02
C ALA A 163 14.99 3.09 15.35
N PRO A 164 13.88 3.69 14.90
CA PRO A 164 13.53 5.05 15.27
C PRO A 164 13.25 5.16 16.79
N PRO A 165 13.50 6.32 17.42
CA PRO A 165 13.11 6.56 18.80
C PRO A 165 11.62 6.27 19.03
N GLY A 166 11.32 5.51 20.10
CA GLY A 166 9.94 5.11 20.44
C GLY A 166 9.36 3.96 19.60
N LEU A 167 10.08 3.48 18.59
CA LEU A 167 9.62 2.43 17.68
C LEU A 167 10.66 1.30 17.51
N PRO A 168 11.07 0.62 18.60
CA PRO A 168 12.17 -0.35 18.60
C PRO A 168 11.94 -1.57 17.69
N THR A 169 10.68 -1.90 17.40
CA THR A 169 10.30 -3.08 16.59
C THR A 169 10.25 -2.81 15.09
N MET A 170 10.42 -1.56 14.64
CA MET A 170 10.25 -1.18 13.24
C MET A 170 11.17 -1.91 12.26
N PRO A 171 12.48 -2.10 12.53
CA PRO A 171 13.34 -2.85 11.62
C PRO A 171 12.83 -4.27 11.38
N ALA A 172 12.49 -4.98 12.45
CA ALA A 172 11.94 -6.35 12.39
C ALA A 172 10.57 -6.38 11.70
N LEU A 173 9.72 -5.39 11.94
CA LEU A 173 8.42 -5.27 11.29
C LEU A 173 8.56 -5.08 9.77
N ARG A 174 9.48 -4.21 9.33
CA ARG A 174 9.79 -4.01 7.91
C ARG A 174 10.35 -5.27 7.26
N ALA A 175 11.25 -5.99 7.95
CA ALA A 175 11.75 -7.27 7.46
C ALA A 175 10.60 -8.27 7.23
N ARG A 176 9.66 -8.38 8.17
CA ARG A 176 8.49 -9.26 8.04
C ARG A 176 7.56 -8.83 6.89
N TRP A 177 7.33 -7.53 6.72
CA TRP A 177 6.53 -7.03 5.60
C TRP A 177 7.17 -7.29 4.24
N ALA A 178 8.49 -7.08 4.14
CA ALA A 178 9.24 -7.43 2.94
C ALA A 178 9.14 -8.92 2.62
N GLU A 179 9.27 -9.78 3.64
CA GLU A 179 9.16 -11.23 3.52
C GLU A 179 7.77 -11.70 3.06
N ASN A 180 6.70 -11.14 3.62
CA ASN A 180 5.35 -11.49 3.21
C ASN A 180 5.07 -11.09 1.76
N LEU A 181 5.48 -9.87 1.38
CA LEU A 181 5.35 -9.41 -0.01
C LEU A 181 6.23 -10.21 -0.96
N ARG A 182 7.43 -10.63 -0.54
CA ARG A 182 8.30 -11.54 -1.30
C ARG A 182 7.56 -12.83 -1.65
N HIS A 183 6.95 -13.49 -0.67
CA HIS A 183 6.18 -14.72 -0.92
C HIS A 183 4.98 -14.51 -1.83
N GLU A 184 4.31 -13.36 -1.73
CA GLU A 184 3.23 -13.02 -2.65
C GLU A 184 3.76 -12.84 -4.08
N LEU A 185 4.81 -12.05 -4.25
CA LEU A 185 5.43 -11.76 -5.55
C LEU A 185 5.97 -13.02 -6.23
N ASP A 186 6.60 -13.92 -5.48
CA ASP A 186 7.15 -15.19 -6.00
C ASP A 186 6.07 -16.13 -6.54
N ARG A 187 4.81 -15.97 -6.10
CA ARG A 187 3.65 -16.70 -6.65
C ARG A 187 3.09 -16.06 -7.93
N LEU A 188 3.42 -14.79 -8.19
CA LEU A 188 2.84 -13.98 -9.26
C LEU A 188 3.77 -13.75 -10.45
N LEU A 189 5.09 -13.84 -10.25
CA LEU A 189 6.16 -13.60 -11.22
C LEU A 189 6.90 -14.90 -11.54
#